data_AF-A0A0L9U7J3-F1
#
_entry.id   AF-A0A0L9U7J3-F1
#
_cell.length_a   1.000
_cell.length_b   1.000
_cell.length_c   1.000
_cell.angle_alpha   90.00
_cell.angle_beta   90.00
_cell.angle_gamma   90.00
#
_symmetry.space_group_name_H-M   'P 1'
#
loop_
_entity.id
_entity.type
_entity.pdbx_description
1 polymer ?
#
loop_
_entity_poly.entity_id
_entity_poly.type
_entity_poly.pdbx_seq_one_letter_code
_entity_poly.pdbx_strand_id
1 'polypeptide(L)'
;MGESSEDFSVVVLASDLGVDARPFLEHQQQQEEENWHDCSQYLFPDEDFSDLDQLQFLLLQGTDKNSNRILRIVGKYFPATVVSAERLKRYVFHKICSELPDEPFCIVYMHTTVQKEDNSPGITILRWIYEELPADFKDRLQIVYFIHPGLRSRLVIATVGRLFLSGGLYWKIKYVSRLQYLWDDIKKGEIEIPDFVKNHDDILENRPLTDYGIEPDPFHLTGMPSSTYSFGKYEERWAGRDYVS
;
A
#
# COMPACT_ATOMS: atom_id res chain seq x y z
N MET A 1 -29.06 37.57 56.66
CA MET A 1 -29.43 37.97 55.28
C MET A 1 -28.23 37.63 54.41
N GLY A 2 -28.23 36.72 53.46
CA GLY A 2 -29.21 35.78 52.91
C GLY A 2 -28.46 35.13 51.73
N GLU A 3 -28.32 33.81 51.73
CA GLU A 3 -27.60 33.02 50.72
C GLU A 3 -28.27 33.14 49.34
N SER A 4 -27.46 33.35 48.30
CA SER A 4 -27.91 33.33 46.90
C SER A 4 -27.99 31.88 46.41
N SER A 5 -29.20 31.38 46.23
CA SER A 5 -29.51 30.09 45.62
C SER A 5 -29.21 30.10 44.13
N GLU A 6 -28.38 29.18 43.65
CA GLU A 6 -28.18 28.90 42.23
C GLU A 6 -29.39 28.10 41.70
N ASP A 7 -30.12 28.68 40.74
CA ASP A 7 -31.25 28.04 40.08
C ASP A 7 -30.77 26.89 39.18
N PHE A 8 -31.07 25.66 39.59
CA PHE A 8 -30.87 24.45 38.77
C PHE A 8 -32.03 24.33 37.77
N SER A 9 -31.80 24.72 36.52
CA SER A 9 -32.77 24.54 35.43
C SER A 9 -32.74 23.10 34.92
N VAL A 10 -33.73 22.29 35.29
CA VAL A 10 -33.96 20.95 34.72
C VAL A 10 -34.96 21.07 33.58
N VAL A 11 -34.51 20.80 32.35
CA VAL A 11 -35.38 20.73 31.17
C VAL A 11 -35.85 19.29 31.00
N VAL A 12 -37.12 19.03 31.32
CA VAL A 12 -37.78 17.74 31.07
C VAL A 12 -38.32 17.76 29.65
N LEU A 13 -37.70 16.98 28.75
CA LEU A 13 -38.22 16.76 27.40
C LEU A 13 -39.37 15.75 27.48
N ALA A 14 -40.54 16.14 26.98
CA ALA A 14 -41.70 15.27 26.88
C ALA A 14 -41.41 14.09 25.93
N SER A 15 -41.66 12.86 26.40
CA SER A 15 -41.39 11.61 25.66
C SER A 15 -42.43 11.29 24.58
N ASP A 16 -43.31 12.22 24.23
CA ASP A 16 -44.42 12.02 23.29
C ASP A 16 -44.12 12.49 21.87
N LEU A 17 -42.95 13.11 21.63
CA LEU A 17 -42.43 13.40 20.29
C LEU A 17 -41.41 12.35 19.86
N GLY A 18 -41.86 11.10 19.78
CA GLY A 18 -41.10 10.06 19.08
C GLY A 18 -41.11 10.34 17.59
N VAL A 19 -40.05 10.93 17.06
CA VAL A 19 -39.80 10.95 15.60
C VAL A 19 -39.64 9.50 15.17
N ASP A 20 -40.50 9.02 14.28
CA ASP A 20 -40.36 7.69 13.71
C ASP A 20 -39.03 7.63 12.95
N ALA A 21 -38.07 6.87 13.47
CA ALA A 21 -36.77 6.66 12.85
C ALA A 21 -36.80 5.60 11.74
N ARG A 22 -37.93 4.91 11.54
CA ARG A 22 -38.11 3.90 10.48
C ARG A 22 -37.82 4.43 9.07
N PRO A 23 -38.15 5.67 8.68
CA PRO A 23 -37.79 6.18 7.35
C PRO A 23 -36.27 6.32 7.16
N PHE A 24 -35.51 6.53 8.25
CA PHE A 24 -34.04 6.56 8.24
C PHE A 24 -33.44 5.15 8.29
N LEU A 25 -34.09 4.21 8.98
CA LEU A 25 -33.69 2.81 9.01
C LEU A 25 -34.04 2.07 7.71
N GLU A 26 -35.13 2.41 7.02
CA GLU A 26 -35.52 1.82 5.74
C GLU A 26 -34.57 2.24 4.61
N HIS A 27 -34.04 3.46 4.63
CA HIS A 27 -33.00 3.89 3.69
C HIS A 27 -31.64 3.22 3.95
N GLN A 28 -31.34 2.81 5.19
CA GLN A 28 -30.17 1.99 5.50
C GLN A 28 -30.41 0.50 5.18
N GLN A 29 -31.61 -0.03 5.44
CA GLN A 29 -31.96 -1.42 5.17
C GLN A 29 -32.11 -1.75 3.68
N GLN A 30 -32.36 -0.78 2.80
CA GLN A 30 -32.31 -1.01 1.34
C GLN A 30 -30.87 -0.98 0.76
N GLN A 31 -29.86 -0.62 1.54
CA GLN A 31 -28.45 -0.72 1.13
C GLN A 31 -27.66 -1.82 1.87
N GLU A 32 -28.18 -2.32 2.99
CA GLU A 32 -27.64 -3.46 3.75
C GLU A 32 -28.57 -4.68 3.68
N GLU A 33 -29.17 -4.96 2.52
CA GLU A 33 -29.46 -6.36 2.23
C GLU A 33 -28.10 -7.07 2.24
N GLU A 34 -27.91 -7.92 3.25
CA GLU A 34 -26.78 -8.82 3.40
C GLU A 34 -26.63 -9.66 2.13
N ASN A 35 -26.00 -9.08 1.11
CA ASN A 35 -25.40 -9.79 0.01
C ASN A 35 -24.19 -10.49 0.63
N TRP A 36 -24.47 -11.60 1.30
CA TRP A 36 -23.49 -12.64 1.57
C TRP A 36 -22.88 -12.98 0.21
N HIS A 37 -21.78 -12.30 -0.13
CA HIS A 37 -21.01 -12.57 -1.33
C HIS A 37 -20.44 -13.97 -1.15
N ASP A 38 -21.20 -14.95 -1.60
CA ASP A 38 -20.76 -16.33 -1.60
C ASP A 38 -19.51 -16.40 -2.48
N CYS A 39 -18.37 -16.64 -1.85
CA CYS A 39 -17.09 -16.77 -2.52
C CYS A 39 -17.11 -17.91 -3.56
N SER A 40 -18.11 -18.81 -3.49
CA SER A 40 -18.36 -19.85 -4.48
C SER A 40 -18.47 -19.34 -5.91
N GLN A 41 -18.96 -18.10 -6.13
CA GLN A 41 -19.12 -17.52 -7.47
C GLN A 41 -17.78 -17.25 -8.17
N TYR A 42 -16.70 -17.12 -7.38
CA TYR A 42 -15.34 -16.91 -7.89
C TYR A 42 -14.51 -18.19 -7.92
N LEU A 43 -15.02 -19.28 -7.34
CA LEU A 43 -14.44 -20.61 -7.40
C LEU A 43 -14.97 -21.30 -8.67
N PHE A 44 -14.33 -21.05 -9.80
CA PHE A 44 -14.68 -21.70 -11.07
C PHE A 44 -14.10 -23.12 -11.09
N PRO A 45 -14.94 -24.19 -11.06
CA PRO A 45 -14.45 -25.56 -10.90
C PRO A 45 -13.64 -26.10 -12.09
N ASP A 46 -13.69 -25.43 -13.25
CA ASP A 46 -13.10 -25.93 -14.51
C ASP A 46 -11.74 -25.30 -14.89
N GLU A 47 -11.25 -24.26 -14.21
CA GLU A 47 -9.95 -23.63 -14.53
C GLU A 47 -8.90 -23.95 -13.45
N ASP A 48 -7.88 -24.73 -13.79
CA ASP A 48 -6.77 -25.01 -12.90
C ASP A 48 -5.69 -23.90 -13.00
N PHE A 49 -5.50 -23.15 -11.92
CA PHE A 49 -4.48 -22.10 -11.87
C PHE A 49 -3.05 -22.61 -11.58
N SER A 50 -2.80 -23.90 -11.86
CA SER A 50 -1.53 -24.57 -11.53
C SER A 50 -0.33 -23.92 -12.25
N ASP A 51 -0.53 -23.40 -13.46
CA ASP A 51 0.50 -22.66 -14.19
C ASP A 51 0.85 -21.34 -13.51
N LEU A 52 -0.14 -20.63 -12.95
CA LEU A 52 0.07 -19.38 -12.21
C LEU A 52 0.67 -19.64 -10.82
N ASP A 53 0.30 -20.73 -10.16
CA ASP A 53 0.88 -21.15 -8.89
C ASP A 53 2.39 -21.43 -9.02
N GLN A 54 2.80 -22.06 -10.12
CA GLN A 54 4.22 -22.32 -10.42
C GLN A 54 5.07 -21.05 -10.57
N LEU A 55 4.46 -19.92 -10.95
CA LEU A 55 5.16 -18.65 -11.09
C LEU A 55 5.46 -18.00 -9.73
N GLN A 56 4.76 -18.40 -8.67
CA GLN A 56 4.97 -17.92 -7.29
C GLN A 56 4.95 -16.39 -7.13
N PHE A 57 4.26 -15.69 -8.03
CA PHE A 57 4.12 -14.24 -7.97
C PHE A 57 3.11 -13.79 -6.91
N LEU A 58 2.23 -14.68 -6.45
CA LEU A 58 1.22 -14.45 -5.42
C LEU A 58 1.20 -15.68 -4.50
N LEU A 59 1.59 -15.52 -3.24
CA LEU A 59 1.65 -16.61 -2.25
C LEU A 59 1.28 -16.12 -0.86
N LEU A 60 0.55 -16.94 -0.11
CA LEU A 60 0.35 -16.72 1.32
C LEU A 60 1.56 -17.24 2.10
N GLN A 61 2.25 -16.38 2.86
CA GLN A 61 3.49 -16.76 3.51
C GLN A 61 3.75 -15.98 4.81
N GLY A 62 3.75 -16.70 5.93
CA GLY A 62 4.12 -16.15 7.24
C GLY A 62 3.10 -15.20 7.85
N THR A 63 3.55 -14.48 8.87
CA THR A 63 2.77 -13.51 9.64
C THR A 63 3.60 -12.27 9.99
N ASP A 64 2.95 -11.11 10.11
CA ASP A 64 3.61 -9.93 10.66
C ASP A 64 3.68 -9.98 12.20
N LYS A 65 4.32 -8.99 12.83
CA LYS A 65 4.43 -8.93 14.31
C LYS A 65 3.08 -8.76 15.01
N ASN A 66 2.05 -8.31 14.28
CA ASN A 66 0.68 -8.18 14.75
C ASN A 66 -0.15 -9.45 14.50
N SER A 67 0.49 -10.53 14.03
CA SER A 67 -0.14 -11.82 13.69
C SER A 67 -1.08 -11.75 12.49
N ASN A 68 -1.00 -10.71 11.66
CA ASN A 68 -1.74 -10.66 10.40
C ASN A 68 -1.07 -11.59 9.38
N ARG A 69 -1.87 -12.35 8.64
CA ARG A 69 -1.36 -13.21 7.56
C ARG A 69 -0.80 -12.35 6.43
N ILE A 70 0.33 -12.75 5.85
CA ILE A 70 0.98 -11.98 4.78
C ILE A 70 0.69 -12.63 3.42
N LEU A 71 0.08 -11.85 2.53
CA LEU A 71 -0.02 -12.16 1.10
C LEU A 71 1.18 -11.54 0.38
N ARG A 72 2.13 -12.37 -0.02
CA ARG A 72 3.35 -11.97 -0.74
C ARG A 72 3.06 -11.84 -2.23
N ILE A 73 3.38 -10.68 -2.79
CA ILE A 73 3.27 -10.39 -4.22
C ILE A 73 4.63 -9.99 -4.79
N VAL A 74 5.12 -10.71 -5.80
CA VAL A 74 6.39 -10.43 -6.48
C VAL A 74 6.11 -9.98 -7.91
N GLY A 75 6.14 -8.67 -8.16
CA GLY A 75 5.73 -8.12 -9.45
C GLY A 75 6.54 -8.65 -10.63
N LYS A 76 7.87 -8.83 -10.47
CA LYS A 76 8.75 -9.34 -11.53
C LYS A 76 8.30 -10.68 -12.12
N TYR A 77 7.65 -11.53 -11.32
CA TYR A 77 7.26 -12.89 -11.71
C TYR A 77 5.93 -12.94 -12.47
N PHE A 78 5.19 -11.83 -12.54
CA PHE A 78 3.92 -11.81 -13.25
C PHE A 78 4.14 -11.63 -14.77
N PRO A 79 3.66 -12.53 -15.63
CA PRO A 79 3.91 -12.45 -17.07
C PRO A 79 2.74 -11.74 -17.77
N ALA A 80 2.77 -10.40 -17.76
CA ALA A 80 1.65 -9.56 -18.20
C ALA A 80 1.36 -9.66 -19.70
N THR A 81 2.32 -10.13 -20.49
CA THR A 81 2.19 -10.31 -21.95
C THR A 81 1.34 -11.52 -22.34
N VAL A 82 1.17 -12.49 -21.44
CA VAL A 82 0.47 -13.76 -21.71
C VAL A 82 -0.76 -13.98 -20.83
N VAL A 83 -0.79 -13.39 -19.63
CA VAL A 83 -1.95 -13.52 -18.72
C VAL A 83 -2.93 -12.38 -18.95
N SER A 84 -4.16 -12.71 -19.32
CA SER A 84 -5.23 -11.71 -19.49
C SER A 84 -5.67 -11.12 -18.14
N ALA A 85 -6.21 -9.90 -18.18
CA ALA A 85 -6.73 -9.21 -16.99
C ALA A 85 -7.81 -10.03 -16.28
N GLU A 86 -8.73 -10.63 -17.03
CA GLU A 86 -9.81 -11.45 -16.48
C GLU A 86 -9.28 -12.70 -15.78
N ARG A 87 -8.30 -13.38 -16.40
CA ARG A 87 -7.67 -14.57 -15.82
C ARG A 87 -6.92 -14.23 -14.54
N LEU A 88 -6.18 -13.11 -14.53
CA LEU A 88 -5.54 -12.60 -13.31
C LEU A 88 -6.58 -12.30 -12.23
N LYS A 89 -7.70 -11.64 -12.56
CA LYS A 89 -8.76 -11.37 -11.59
C LYS A 89 -9.28 -12.68 -10.98
N ARG A 90 -9.66 -13.65 -11.80
CA ARG A 90 -10.15 -14.95 -11.31
C ARG A 90 -9.13 -15.65 -10.42
N TYR A 91 -7.86 -15.65 -10.80
CA TYR A 91 -6.79 -16.25 -9.98
C TYR A 91 -6.61 -15.56 -8.63
N VAL A 92 -6.59 -14.21 -8.60
CA VAL A 92 -6.47 -13.45 -7.35
C VAL A 92 -7.64 -13.75 -6.42
N PHE A 93 -8.86 -13.79 -6.94
CA PHE A 93 -10.05 -14.12 -6.16
C PHE A 93 -10.00 -15.56 -5.68
N HIS A 94 -9.64 -16.52 -6.55
CA HIS A 94 -9.45 -17.91 -6.16
C HIS A 94 -8.46 -18.03 -5.00
N LYS A 95 -7.28 -17.41 -5.10
CA LYS A 95 -6.26 -17.42 -4.03
C LYS A 95 -6.76 -16.80 -2.73
N ILE A 96 -7.38 -15.62 -2.80
CA ILE A 96 -7.86 -14.90 -1.63
C ILE A 96 -8.99 -15.67 -0.95
N CYS A 97 -9.98 -16.15 -1.70
CA CYS A 97 -11.13 -16.84 -1.15
C CYS A 97 -10.82 -18.25 -0.64
N SER A 98 -9.82 -18.94 -1.20
CA SER A 98 -9.48 -20.32 -0.81
C SER A 98 -8.39 -20.41 0.26
N GLU A 99 -7.40 -19.50 0.26
CA GLU A 99 -6.23 -19.61 1.14
C GLU A 99 -6.23 -18.61 2.30
N LEU A 100 -6.87 -17.44 2.17
CA LEU A 100 -6.89 -16.48 3.27
C LEU A 100 -7.93 -16.88 4.32
N PRO A 101 -7.54 -16.96 5.60
CA PRO A 101 -8.49 -17.16 6.69
C PRO A 101 -9.35 -15.90 6.89
N ASP A 102 -10.41 -16.03 7.67
CA ASP A 102 -11.30 -14.93 8.10
C ASP A 102 -10.67 -14.03 9.18
N GLU A 103 -9.37 -13.77 9.05
CA GLU A 103 -8.57 -12.95 9.95
C GLU A 103 -8.02 -11.72 9.22
N PRO A 104 -7.57 -10.68 9.95
CA PRO A 104 -6.86 -9.57 9.35
C PRO A 104 -5.59 -10.03 8.63
N PHE A 105 -5.31 -9.41 7.48
CA PHE A 105 -4.16 -9.75 6.66
C PHE A 105 -3.48 -8.50 6.12
N CYS A 106 -2.25 -8.66 5.66
CA CYS A 106 -1.48 -7.62 5.02
C CYS A 106 -0.90 -8.11 3.69
N ILE A 107 -0.60 -7.16 2.81
CA ILE A 107 0.00 -7.45 1.51
C ILE A 107 1.42 -6.94 1.50
N VAL A 108 2.36 -7.77 1.07
CA VAL A 108 3.74 -7.36 0.81
C VAL A 108 3.99 -7.41 -0.69
N TYR A 109 3.96 -6.24 -1.33
CA TYR A 109 4.18 -6.09 -2.76
C TYR A 109 5.61 -5.64 -3.07
N MET A 110 6.37 -6.52 -3.72
CA MET A 110 7.73 -6.26 -4.18
C MET A 110 7.72 -5.72 -5.60
N HIS A 111 8.06 -4.43 -5.74
CA HIS A 111 8.09 -3.73 -7.02
C HIS A 111 9.43 -3.81 -7.75
N THR A 112 10.41 -4.50 -7.18
CA THR A 112 11.77 -4.49 -7.71
C THR A 112 11.80 -5.03 -9.12
N THR A 113 12.46 -4.32 -10.04
CA THR A 113 12.53 -4.67 -11.49
C THR A 113 11.19 -4.82 -12.21
N VAL A 114 10.11 -4.22 -11.68
CA VAL A 114 8.83 -4.20 -12.39
C VAL A 114 8.92 -3.24 -13.58
N GLN A 115 8.56 -3.73 -14.76
CA GLN A 115 8.49 -3.01 -16.02
C GLN A 115 7.04 -3.00 -16.50
N LYS A 116 6.55 -1.83 -16.88
CA LYS A 116 5.13 -1.62 -17.21
C LYS A 116 4.71 -2.47 -18.42
N GLU A 117 5.62 -2.66 -19.37
CA GLU A 117 5.39 -3.30 -20.66
C GLU A 117 5.52 -4.82 -20.63
N ASP A 118 6.06 -5.39 -19.55
CA ASP A 118 6.43 -6.81 -19.48
C ASP A 118 5.74 -7.56 -18.34
N ASN A 119 5.84 -7.03 -17.11
CA ASN A 119 5.46 -7.77 -15.90
C ASN A 119 4.53 -7.00 -14.95
N SER A 120 3.80 -6.02 -15.47
CA SER A 120 2.82 -5.25 -14.70
C SER A 120 1.44 -5.34 -15.35
N PRO A 121 0.39 -5.76 -14.61
CA PRO A 121 -0.98 -5.71 -15.11
C PRO A 121 -1.49 -4.27 -15.30
N GLY A 122 -0.82 -3.28 -14.68
CA GLY A 122 -1.20 -1.87 -14.77
C GLY A 122 -2.26 -1.46 -13.75
N ILE A 123 -2.30 -0.16 -13.45
CA ILE A 123 -3.08 0.39 -12.35
C ILE A 123 -4.59 0.22 -12.54
N THR A 124 -5.09 0.27 -13.78
CA THR A 124 -6.52 0.08 -14.08
C THR A 124 -6.98 -1.33 -13.75
N ILE A 125 -6.17 -2.35 -14.08
CA ILE A 125 -6.50 -3.75 -13.80
C ILE A 125 -6.41 -4.02 -12.30
N LEU A 126 -5.39 -3.51 -11.62
CA LEU A 126 -5.28 -3.62 -10.16
C LEU A 126 -6.45 -2.93 -9.44
N ARG A 127 -6.85 -1.74 -9.90
CA ARG A 127 -8.03 -1.03 -9.39
C ARG A 127 -9.29 -1.87 -9.58
N TRP A 128 -9.50 -2.43 -10.78
CA TRP A 128 -10.65 -3.26 -11.07
C TRP A 128 -10.73 -4.49 -10.16
N ILE A 129 -9.61 -5.20 -9.97
CA ILE A 129 -9.54 -6.35 -9.04
C ILE A 129 -9.92 -5.91 -7.61
N TYR A 130 -9.38 -4.79 -7.14
CA TYR A 130 -9.67 -4.29 -5.81
C TYR A 130 -11.14 -3.84 -5.66
N GLU A 131 -11.70 -3.12 -6.64
CA GLU A 131 -13.08 -2.62 -6.56
C GLU A 131 -14.09 -3.76 -6.51
N GLU A 132 -13.84 -4.84 -7.25
CA GLU A 132 -14.69 -6.05 -7.31
C GLU A 132 -14.54 -6.96 -6.09
N LEU A 133 -13.50 -6.78 -5.27
CA LEU A 133 -13.28 -7.61 -4.10
C LEU A 133 -14.46 -7.44 -3.12
N PRO A 134 -14.92 -8.47 -2.40
CA PRO A 134 -15.95 -8.30 -1.37
C PRO A 134 -15.49 -7.34 -0.27
N ALA A 135 -16.44 -6.62 0.34
CA ALA A 135 -16.16 -5.59 1.35
C ALA A 135 -15.41 -6.16 2.57
N ASP A 136 -15.76 -7.37 3.01
CA ASP A 136 -15.09 -8.06 4.12
C ASP A 136 -13.57 -8.13 3.95
N PHE A 137 -13.08 -8.56 2.77
CA PHE A 137 -11.64 -8.62 2.52
C PHE A 137 -10.99 -7.22 2.51
N LYS A 138 -11.71 -6.19 2.05
CA LYS A 138 -11.19 -4.81 2.06
C LYS A 138 -11.06 -4.30 3.49
N ASP A 139 -11.98 -4.66 4.37
CA ASP A 139 -11.99 -4.23 5.77
C ASP A 139 -10.93 -4.97 6.58
N ARG A 140 -10.74 -6.27 6.34
CA ARG A 140 -9.69 -7.09 6.97
C ARG A 140 -8.28 -6.77 6.50
N LEU A 141 -8.10 -6.23 5.29
CA LEU A 141 -6.79 -5.76 4.82
C LEU A 141 -6.29 -4.61 5.71
N GLN A 142 -5.21 -4.82 6.46
CA GLN A 142 -4.68 -3.81 7.39
C GLN A 142 -3.69 -2.87 6.72
N ILE A 143 -2.73 -3.41 5.98
CA ILE A 143 -1.61 -2.65 5.42
C ILE A 143 -1.11 -3.28 4.13
N VAL A 144 -0.65 -2.43 3.21
CA VAL A 144 0.01 -2.81 1.96
C VAL A 144 1.43 -2.26 1.98
N TYR A 145 2.40 -3.13 2.25
CA TYR A 145 3.82 -2.83 2.15
C TYR A 145 4.23 -2.76 0.69
N PHE A 146 4.58 -1.57 0.22
CA PHE A 146 5.07 -1.36 -1.13
C PHE A 146 6.60 -1.25 -1.13
N ILE A 147 7.27 -2.36 -1.44
CA ILE A 147 8.74 -2.49 -1.37
C ILE A 147 9.39 -2.00 -2.67
N HIS A 148 10.44 -1.19 -2.50
CA HIS A 148 11.23 -0.57 -3.55
C HIS A 148 10.38 0.20 -4.59
N PRO A 149 9.49 1.10 -4.14
CA PRO A 149 8.70 1.90 -5.06
C PRO A 149 9.63 2.89 -5.78
N GLY A 150 9.67 2.82 -7.12
CA GLY A 150 10.43 3.77 -7.92
C GLY A 150 9.85 5.18 -7.84
N LEU A 151 10.66 6.20 -8.19
CA LEU A 151 10.20 7.59 -8.18
C LEU A 151 8.94 7.81 -9.02
N ARG A 152 8.86 7.13 -10.19
CA ARG A 152 7.68 7.18 -11.06
C ARG A 152 6.43 6.60 -10.39
N SER A 153 6.52 5.46 -9.72
CA SER A 153 5.36 4.85 -9.07
C SER A 153 4.91 5.66 -7.86
N ARG A 154 5.85 6.20 -7.06
CA ARG A 154 5.54 7.14 -5.98
C ARG A 154 4.83 8.39 -6.50
N LEU A 155 5.32 8.99 -7.58
CA LEU A 155 4.71 10.17 -8.18
C LEU A 155 3.29 9.85 -8.70
N VAL A 156 3.11 8.75 -9.42
CA VAL A 156 1.79 8.33 -9.90
C VAL A 156 0.81 8.13 -8.74
N ILE A 157 1.19 7.40 -7.68
CA ILE A 157 0.30 7.19 -6.54
C ILE A 157 0.05 8.50 -5.79
N ALA A 158 1.03 9.39 -5.66
CA ALA A 158 0.83 10.70 -5.02
C ALA A 158 -0.10 11.61 -5.82
N THR A 159 0.04 11.66 -7.16
CA THR A 159 -0.75 12.55 -8.02
C THR A 159 -2.16 12.04 -8.25
N VAL A 160 -2.32 10.74 -8.54
CA VAL A 160 -3.61 10.19 -8.95
C VAL A 160 -4.13 9.08 -8.03
N GLY A 161 -3.32 8.58 -7.09
CA GLY A 161 -3.72 7.48 -6.21
C GLY A 161 -4.99 7.77 -5.41
N ARG A 162 -5.24 9.02 -4.99
CA ARG A 162 -6.50 9.39 -4.32
C ARG A 162 -7.76 9.26 -5.17
N LEU A 163 -7.62 9.30 -6.50
CA LEU A 163 -8.72 9.17 -7.45
C LEU A 163 -8.93 7.73 -7.93
N PHE A 164 -7.85 6.94 -7.99
CA PHE A 164 -7.85 5.58 -8.54
C PHE A 164 -7.86 4.49 -7.47
N LEU A 165 -7.36 4.77 -6.27
CA LEU A 165 -7.46 3.86 -5.13
C LEU A 165 -8.63 4.33 -4.29
N SER A 166 -9.42 3.39 -3.78
CA SER A 166 -10.42 3.75 -2.78
C SER A 166 -9.73 4.48 -1.61
N GLY A 167 -10.42 5.45 -1.01
CA GLY A 167 -9.85 6.25 0.09
C GLY A 167 -9.24 5.35 1.16
N GLY A 168 -9.94 4.27 1.54
CA GLY A 168 -9.43 3.26 2.48
C GLY A 168 -8.13 2.59 2.04
N LEU A 169 -8.02 2.16 0.77
CA LEU A 169 -6.79 1.51 0.28
C LEU A 169 -5.60 2.45 0.24
N TYR A 170 -5.78 3.71 -0.21
CA TYR A 170 -4.69 4.68 -0.30
C TYR A 170 -4.01 4.89 1.06
N TRP A 171 -4.79 4.99 2.13
CA TRP A 171 -4.26 5.17 3.50
C TRP A 171 -3.61 3.92 4.08
N LYS A 172 -3.88 2.73 3.51
CA LYS A 172 -3.25 1.46 3.91
C LYS A 172 -1.88 1.24 3.27
N ILE A 173 -1.45 2.06 2.31
CA ILE A 173 -0.16 1.88 1.63
C ILE A 173 0.98 2.43 2.49
N LYS A 174 1.95 1.57 2.83
CA LYS A 174 3.22 1.93 3.46
C LYS A 174 4.37 1.71 2.48
N TYR A 175 5.06 2.80 2.12
CA TYR A 175 6.22 2.73 1.24
C TYR A 175 7.45 2.24 2.00
N VAL A 176 8.09 1.20 1.48
CA VAL A 176 9.29 0.59 2.07
C VAL A 176 10.43 0.73 1.06
N SER A 177 11.23 1.78 1.20
CA SER A 177 12.36 2.05 0.29
C SER A 177 13.52 1.08 0.48
N ARG A 178 13.61 0.44 1.65
CA ARG A 178 14.71 -0.47 2.05
C ARG A 178 14.16 -1.63 2.86
N LEU A 179 14.69 -2.83 2.67
CA LEU A 179 14.23 -4.01 3.40
C LEU A 179 14.43 -3.88 4.91
N GLN A 180 15.41 -3.09 5.36
CA GLN A 180 15.62 -2.83 6.78
C GLN A 180 14.36 -2.35 7.52
N TYR A 181 13.56 -1.48 6.88
CA TYR A 181 12.32 -0.94 7.46
C TYR A 181 11.16 -1.93 7.44
N LEU A 182 11.24 -2.97 6.60
CA LEU A 182 10.26 -4.05 6.62
C LEU A 182 10.38 -4.86 7.92
N TRP A 183 11.61 -5.03 8.41
CA TRP A 183 11.89 -5.84 9.60
C TRP A 183 11.43 -5.19 10.91
N ASP A 184 11.06 -3.92 10.88
CA ASP A 184 10.40 -3.24 12.00
C ASP A 184 8.99 -3.76 12.24
N ASP A 185 8.32 -4.26 11.20
CA ASP A 185 6.94 -4.75 11.29
C ASP A 185 6.84 -6.27 11.09
N ILE A 186 7.78 -6.89 10.38
CA ILE A 186 7.76 -8.33 10.03
C ILE A 186 9.02 -9.01 10.57
N LYS A 187 8.91 -10.22 11.13
CA LYS A 187 10.08 -10.96 11.60
C LYS A 187 10.85 -11.54 10.40
N LYS A 188 12.18 -11.53 10.48
CA LYS A 188 13.03 -12.19 9.47
C LYS A 188 12.70 -13.69 9.43
N GLY A 189 12.52 -14.22 8.22
CA GLY A 189 12.16 -15.63 7.99
C GLY A 189 10.65 -15.89 7.83
N GLU A 190 9.78 -14.96 8.22
CA GLU A 190 8.33 -15.10 7.97
C GLU A 190 8.00 -14.99 6.49
N ILE A 191 8.74 -14.15 5.76
CA ILE A 191 8.56 -13.91 4.34
C ILE A 191 9.85 -14.20 3.57
N GLU A 192 9.72 -14.91 2.46
CA GLU A 192 10.82 -15.15 1.54
C GLU A 192 11.00 -13.93 0.63
N ILE A 193 12.17 -13.30 0.73
CA ILE A 193 12.57 -12.23 -0.17
C ILE A 193 13.42 -12.84 -1.29
N PRO A 194 13.02 -12.72 -2.58
CA PRO A 194 13.82 -13.18 -3.69
C PRO A 194 15.20 -12.51 -3.78
N ASP A 195 16.20 -13.22 -4.29
CA ASP A 195 17.59 -12.71 -4.29
C ASP A 195 17.78 -11.46 -5.15
N PHE A 196 17.03 -11.31 -6.24
CA PHE A 196 17.08 -10.08 -7.04
C PHE A 196 16.57 -8.85 -6.26
N VAL A 197 15.67 -9.04 -5.29
CA VAL A 197 15.18 -7.97 -4.41
C VAL A 197 16.25 -7.59 -3.41
N LYS A 198 16.93 -8.57 -2.80
CA LYS A 198 18.07 -8.35 -1.89
C LYS A 198 19.23 -7.65 -2.61
N ASN A 199 19.64 -8.15 -3.76
CA ASN A 199 20.70 -7.54 -4.56
C ASN A 199 20.37 -6.10 -4.96
N HIS A 200 19.09 -5.80 -5.19
CA HIS A 200 18.68 -4.42 -5.43
C HIS A 200 18.80 -3.57 -4.16
N ASP A 201 18.32 -4.06 -3.02
CA ASP A 201 18.45 -3.38 -1.72
C ASP A 201 19.92 -3.10 -1.37
N ASP A 202 20.83 -4.05 -1.63
CA ASP A 202 22.29 -3.90 -1.45
C ASP A 202 22.86 -2.71 -2.25
N ILE A 203 22.39 -2.53 -3.48
CA ILE A 203 22.77 -1.37 -4.31
C ILE A 203 22.20 -0.07 -3.71
N LEU A 204 20.99 -0.14 -3.13
CA LEU A 204 20.34 1.01 -2.50
C LEU A 204 21.02 1.43 -1.19
N GLU A 205 21.67 0.50 -0.47
CA GLU A 205 22.47 0.80 0.74
C GLU A 205 23.61 1.78 0.48
N ASN A 206 24.19 1.69 -0.71
CA ASN A 206 25.35 2.48 -1.09
C ASN A 206 24.98 3.85 -1.69
N ARG A 207 23.69 4.17 -1.81
CA ARG A 207 23.21 5.45 -2.34
C ARG A 207 22.79 6.40 -1.21
N PRO A 208 23.03 7.72 -1.36
CA PRO A 208 22.66 8.69 -0.34
C PRO A 208 21.14 8.68 -0.07
N LEU A 209 20.76 8.81 1.20
CA LEU A 209 19.36 8.76 1.67
C LEU A 209 18.44 9.79 0.99
N THR A 210 19.03 10.87 0.49
CA THR A 210 18.36 11.95 -0.25
C THR A 210 17.72 11.49 -1.55
N ASP A 211 18.27 10.48 -2.22
CA ASP A 211 17.71 9.91 -3.46
C ASP A 211 16.37 9.19 -3.21
N TYR A 212 16.01 8.98 -1.94
CA TYR A 212 14.78 8.34 -1.49
C TYR A 212 13.75 9.30 -0.89
N GLY A 213 14.04 10.62 -0.94
CA GLY A 213 13.21 11.65 -0.31
C GLY A 213 13.27 11.64 1.21
N ILE A 214 14.31 11.05 1.80
CA ILE A 214 14.62 11.11 3.23
C ILE A 214 15.72 12.16 3.37
N GLU A 215 15.35 13.36 3.80
CA GLU A 215 16.33 14.40 4.09
C GLU A 215 17.02 14.05 5.42
N PRO A 216 18.36 14.01 5.48
CA PRO A 216 19.07 13.89 6.74
C PRO A 216 18.73 15.10 7.61
N ASP A 217 18.39 14.87 8.88
CA ASP A 217 18.15 15.94 9.84
C ASP A 217 19.38 16.88 9.89
N PRO A 218 19.24 18.18 9.56
CA PRO A 218 20.35 19.13 9.55
C PRO A 218 21.13 19.19 10.86
N PHE A 219 20.52 18.78 11.97
CA PHE A 219 21.12 18.83 13.30
C PHE A 219 21.96 17.60 13.67
N HIS A 220 21.99 16.55 12.83
CA HIS A 220 22.69 15.28 13.11
C HIS A 220 23.99 15.06 12.30
N LEU A 221 24.52 16.12 11.67
CA LEU A 221 25.69 16.06 10.77
C LEU A 221 27.08 16.00 11.46
N THR A 222 27.16 16.01 12.79
CA THR A 222 28.44 16.11 13.52
C THR A 222 29.24 14.81 13.64
N GLY A 223 28.74 13.68 13.11
CA GLY A 223 29.31 12.36 13.38
C GLY A 223 30.02 11.64 12.23
N MET A 224 30.05 12.16 10.99
CA MET A 224 30.66 11.44 9.87
C MET A 224 32.04 12.00 9.49
N PRO A 225 33.06 11.13 9.25
CA PRO A 225 34.32 11.57 8.69
C PRO A 225 34.06 12.14 7.30
N SER A 226 34.53 13.37 7.08
CA SER A 226 34.41 14.11 5.84
C SER A 226 35.10 13.36 4.70
N SER A 227 34.33 12.57 3.94
CA SER A 227 34.75 12.15 2.60
C SER A 227 34.63 13.36 1.70
N THR A 228 35.76 14.03 1.47
CA THR A 228 35.91 15.18 0.59
C THR A 228 35.64 14.78 -0.86
N TYR A 229 34.38 14.79 -1.28
CA TYR A 229 34.05 14.82 -2.71
C TYR A 229 33.95 16.28 -3.14
N SER A 230 34.96 16.71 -3.89
CA SER A 230 35.05 18.04 -4.48
C SER A 230 33.93 18.20 -5.52
N PHE A 231 32.84 18.87 -5.14
CA PHE A 231 31.89 19.40 -6.11
C PHE A 231 32.55 20.60 -6.81
N GLY A 232 32.85 20.43 -8.10
CA GLY A 232 33.34 21.49 -8.96
C GLY A 232 32.30 22.62 -9.04
N LYS A 233 32.56 23.70 -8.30
CA LYS A 233 31.94 25.00 -8.54
C LYS A 233 32.45 25.55 -9.87
N TYR A 234 31.62 25.49 -10.90
CA TYR A 234 31.75 26.37 -12.06
C TYR A 234 30.86 27.60 -11.82
N GLU A 235 31.44 28.64 -11.24
CA GLU A 235 30.89 30.00 -11.31
C GLU A 235 32.02 30.99 -11.66
N GLU A 236 31.93 31.43 -12.91
CA GLU A 236 32.25 32.72 -13.52
C GLU A 236 33.39 33.59 -12.96
N ARG A 237 34.27 34.02 -13.88
CA ARG A 237 34.98 35.29 -13.74
C ARG A 237 35.13 36.01 -15.07
N TRP A 238 34.14 36.86 -15.36
CA TRP A 238 34.36 38.09 -16.11
C TRP A 238 35.38 38.93 -15.33
N ALA A 239 36.58 39.08 -15.89
CA ALA A 239 37.54 40.08 -15.46
C ALA A 239 38.10 40.74 -16.71
N GLY A 240 37.65 41.97 -16.95
CA GLY A 240 38.25 42.83 -17.95
C GLY A 240 39.71 43.10 -17.61
N ARG A 241 40.52 43.22 -18.66
CA ARG A 241 41.78 43.96 -18.59
C ARG A 241 42.06 44.60 -19.93
N ASP A 242 42.27 45.90 -19.83
CA ASP A 242 42.63 46.84 -20.86
C ASP A 242 43.91 46.41 -21.59
N TYR A 243 43.94 46.67 -22.90
CA TYR A 243 45.19 46.85 -23.62
C TYR A 243 45.23 48.25 -24.22
N VAL A 244 46.28 48.94 -23.81
CA VAL A 244 46.79 50.21 -24.31
C VAL A 244 47.17 50.08 -25.79
N SER A 245 46.95 51.15 -26.55
CA SER A 245 47.81 51.57 -27.67
C SER A 245 48.06 53.06 -27.52
#